data_AF-A0A3D6C5L4-F1
#
_entry.id   AF-A0A3D6C5L4-F1
#
_cell.length_a   1.000
_cell.length_b   1.000
_cell.length_c   1.000
_cell.angle_alpha   90.00
_cell.angle_beta   90.00
_cell.angle_gamma   90.00
#
_symmetry.space_group_name_H-M   'P 1'
#
loop_
_entity.id
_entity.type
_entity.pdbx_description
1 polymer ?
#
loop_
_entity_poly.entity_id
_entity_poly.type
_entity_poly.pdbx_seq_one_letter_code
_entity_poly.pdbx_strand_id
1 'polypeptide(L)'
;VHFMAETAAILCAEKTVLLPNPDAGCPMADMVTPEALTARKKELGNIPVITYVNSSAAVKAVSDICCTSANVVKVVNAMDTDEVL
;
A
#
# COMPACT_ATOMS: atom_id res chain seq x y z
N VAL A 1 13.46 4.88 2.48
CA VAL A 1 12.55 5.79 1.74
C VAL A 1 11.25 5.96 2.51
N HIS A 2 10.52 7.05 2.27
CA HIS A 2 9.40 7.51 3.10
C HIS A 2 8.37 6.42 3.43
N PHE A 3 7.81 5.74 2.42
CA PHE A 3 6.80 4.69 2.65
C PHE A 3 7.26 3.51 3.53
N MET A 4 8.55 3.19 3.51
CA MET A 4 9.10 2.13 4.36
C MET A 4 9.18 2.58 5.82
N ALA A 5 9.55 3.85 6.04
CA ALA A 5 9.56 4.44 7.39
C ALA A 5 8.13 4.54 7.94
N GLU A 6 7.16 4.95 7.12
CA GLU A 6 5.74 4.92 7.50
C GLU A 6 5.28 3.52 7.87
N THR A 7 5.63 2.50 7.06
CA THR A 7 5.28 1.10 7.35
C THR A 7 5.88 0.64 8.68
N ALA A 8 7.13 1.00 8.97
CA ALA A 8 7.75 0.70 10.25
C ALA A 8 7.03 1.42 11.42
N ALA A 9 6.62 2.68 11.23
CA ALA A 9 5.89 3.44 12.23
C ALA A 9 4.49 2.86 12.50
N ILE A 10 3.78 2.40 11.46
CA ILE A 10 2.50 1.69 11.58
C ILE A 10 2.66 0.42 12.43
N LEU A 11 3.69 -0.39 12.16
CA LEU A 11 3.92 -1.65 12.85
C LEU A 11 4.51 -1.48 14.27
N CYS A 12 5.13 -0.34 14.55
CA CYS A 12 5.80 -0.05 15.81
C CYS A 12 5.31 1.28 16.41
N ALA A 13 4.00 1.43 16.56
CA ALA A 13 3.37 2.70 16.96
C ALA A 13 3.96 3.35 18.22
N GLU A 14 4.42 2.55 19.18
CA GLU A 14 5.01 3.01 20.45
C GLU A 14 6.52 3.33 20.36
N LYS A 15 7.14 3.18 19.19
CA LYS A 15 8.58 3.41 18.99
C LYS A 15 8.81 4.62 18.10
N THR A 16 9.91 5.32 18.37
CA THR A 16 10.40 6.36 17.46
C THR A 16 11.05 5.71 16.24
N VAL A 17 10.47 5.97 15.06
CA VAL A 17 11.07 5.63 13.77
C VAL A 17 11.73 6.87 13.19
N LEU A 18 13.00 6.75 12.81
CA LEU A 18 13.80 7.87 12.27
C LEU A 18 14.04 7.67 10.78
N LEU A 19 13.75 8.70 9.98
CA LEU A 19 14.13 8.79 8.58
C LEU A 19 15.19 9.91 8.45
N PRO A 20 16.50 9.59 8.31
CA PRO A 20 17.56 10.60 8.37
C PRO A 20 17.51 11.65 7.26
N ASN A 21 16.97 11.31 6.09
CA ASN A 21 16.76 12.22 4.97
C ASN A 21 15.26 12.29 4.65
N PRO A 22 14.56 13.40 5.00
CA PRO A 22 13.14 13.58 4.71
C PRO A 22 12.77 13.44 3.23
N ASP A 23 13.71 13.79 2.33
CA ASP A 23 13.51 13.77 0.89
C ASP A 23 13.75 12.40 0.25
N ALA A 24 14.03 11.36 1.06
CA ALA A 24 14.19 10.00 0.56
C ALA A 24 12.84 9.41 0.11
N GLY A 25 12.36 9.82 -1.06
CA GLY A 25 11.08 9.40 -1.64
C GLY A 25 11.16 8.15 -2.54
N CYS A 26 10.03 7.82 -3.16
CA CYS A 26 9.92 6.82 -4.20
C CYS A 26 8.92 7.32 -5.25
N PRO A 27 9.36 7.75 -6.44
CA PRO A 27 8.46 8.35 -7.43
C PRO A 27 7.27 7.47 -7.80
N MET A 28 7.44 6.14 -7.75
CA MET A 28 6.36 5.20 -8.02
C MET A 28 5.29 5.18 -6.91
N ALA A 29 5.69 5.39 -5.64
CA ALA A 29 4.73 5.46 -4.53
C ALA A 29 3.83 6.71 -4.62
N ASP A 30 4.31 7.75 -5.31
CA ASP A 30 3.60 9.02 -5.51
C ASP A 30 2.66 8.98 -6.74
N MET A 31 2.64 7.88 -7.51
CA MET A 31 1.79 7.74 -8.71
C MET A 31 0.31 7.44 -8.39
N VAL A 32 -0.01 7.10 -7.14
CA VAL A 32 -1.38 6.76 -6.69
C VAL A 32 -1.73 7.57 -5.45
N THR A 33 -2.94 8.15 -5.46
CA THR A 33 -3.53 8.81 -4.29
C THR A 33 -4.67 7.96 -3.72
N PRO A 34 -4.99 8.08 -2.42
CA PRO A 34 -6.09 7.33 -1.81
C PRO A 34 -7.45 7.67 -2.45
N GLU A 35 -7.67 8.90 -2.91
CA GLU A 35 -8.90 9.31 -3.59
C GLU A 35 -9.04 8.63 -4.95
N ALA A 36 -7.96 8.62 -5.74
CA ALA A 36 -7.95 7.97 -7.05
C ALA A 36 -8.16 6.46 -6.92
N LEU A 37 -7.52 5.81 -5.94
CA LEU A 37 -7.71 4.40 -5.66
C LEU A 37 -9.14 4.09 -5.21
N THR A 38 -9.71 4.90 -4.33
CA THR A 38 -11.10 4.74 -3.86
C THR A 38 -12.10 4.90 -5.00
N ALA A 39 -11.90 5.91 -5.86
CA ALA A 39 -12.73 6.11 -7.05
C ALA A 39 -12.64 4.90 -7.99
N ARG A 40 -11.43 4.41 -8.26
CA ARG A 40 -11.21 3.25 -9.13
C ARG A 40 -11.81 1.97 -8.57
N LYS A 41 -11.66 1.72 -7.27
CA LYS A 41 -12.29 0.59 -6.55
C LYS A 41 -13.81 0.63 -6.75
N LYS A 42 -14.44 1.81 -6.64
CA LYS A 42 -15.88 1.98 -6.83
C LYS A 42 -16.33 1.71 -8.28
N GLU A 43 -15.58 2.16 -9.28
CA GLU A 43 -15.86 1.87 -10.69
C GLU A 43 -15.82 0.37 -11.00
N LEU A 44 -14.97 -0.37 -10.31
CA LEU A 44 -14.80 -1.82 -10.45
C LEU A 44 -15.75 -2.62 -9.54
N GLY A 45 -16.82 -2.02 -9.02
CA GLY A 45 -17.78 -2.75 -8.17
C GLY A 45 -17.23 -3.12 -6.78
N ASN A 46 -16.22 -2.38 -6.30
CA ASN A 46 -15.54 -2.60 -5.02
C ASN A 46 -14.83 -3.95 -4.88
N ILE A 47 -14.20 -4.44 -5.96
CA ILE A 47 -13.30 -5.59 -5.86
C ILE A 47 -12.17 -5.36 -4.83
N PRO A 48 -11.60 -6.45 -4.26
CA PRO A 48 -10.49 -6.33 -3.32
C PRO A 48 -9.26 -5.67 -3.93
N VAL A 49 -8.58 -4.86 -3.12
CA VAL A 49 -7.40 -4.09 -3.51
C VAL A 49 -6.15 -4.65 -2.84
N ILE A 50 -5.21 -5.10 -3.66
CA ILE A 50 -3.88 -5.55 -3.26
C ILE A 50 -2.88 -4.45 -3.62
N THR A 51 -2.35 -3.78 -2.61
CA THR A 51 -1.44 -2.65 -2.84
C THR A 51 0.02 -3.05 -2.60
N TYR A 52 0.89 -2.71 -3.55
CA TYR A 52 2.32 -2.89 -3.38
C TYR A 52 2.86 -1.99 -2.25
N VAL A 53 3.82 -2.48 -1.47
CA VAL A 53 4.37 -1.77 -0.30
C VAL A 53 4.92 -0.39 -0.66
N ASN A 54 5.39 -0.19 -1.89
CA ASN A 54 5.80 1.09 -2.45
C ASN A 54 4.59 1.99 -2.75
N SER A 55 3.91 2.44 -1.70
CA SER A 55 2.71 3.28 -1.69
C SER A 55 2.68 4.09 -0.40
N SER A 56 1.96 5.21 -0.32
CA SER A 56 1.87 5.95 0.95
C SER A 56 1.07 5.19 2.01
N ALA A 57 1.25 5.55 3.29
CA ALA A 57 0.38 5.08 4.37
C ALA A 57 -1.11 5.36 4.11
N ALA A 58 -1.43 6.51 3.52
CA ALA A 58 -2.80 6.89 3.19
C ALA A 58 -3.42 5.96 2.14
N VAL A 59 -2.66 5.57 1.11
CA VAL A 59 -3.11 4.58 0.12
C VAL A 59 -3.33 3.23 0.79
N LYS A 60 -2.40 2.76 1.64
CA LYS A 60 -2.57 1.51 2.38
C LYS A 60 -3.83 1.48 3.25
N ALA A 61 -4.25 2.63 3.79
CA ALA A 61 -5.42 2.72 4.65
C ALA A 61 -6.75 2.47 3.91
N VAL A 62 -6.78 2.60 2.58
CA VAL A 62 -7.96 2.32 1.74
C VAL A 62 -7.83 1.02 0.94
N SER A 63 -6.74 0.28 1.13
CA SER A 63 -6.48 -1.03 0.53
C SER A 63 -6.96 -2.17 1.43
N ASP A 64 -7.23 -3.33 0.84
CA ASP A 64 -7.64 -4.51 1.61
C ASP A 64 -6.42 -5.30 2.12
N ILE A 65 -5.33 -5.35 1.33
CA ILE A 65 -4.09 -5.99 1.75
C ILE A 65 -2.86 -5.35 1.10
N CYS A 66 -1.73 -5.35 1.82
CA CYS A 66 -0.44 -4.89 1.32
C CYS A 66 0.45 -6.08 0.95
N CYS A 67 1.20 -5.98 -0.15
CA CYS A 67 2.12 -7.02 -0.59
C CYS A 67 3.50 -6.47 -0.97
N THR A 68 4.45 -7.38 -1.17
CA THR A 68 5.77 -7.10 -1.74
C THR A 68 5.95 -7.94 -3.00
N SER A 69 7.01 -7.70 -3.76
CA SER A 69 7.36 -8.50 -4.94
C SER A 69 7.66 -9.95 -4.57
N ALA A 70 8.10 -10.20 -3.34
CA ALA A 70 8.43 -11.54 -2.85
C ALA A 70 7.19 -12.39 -2.51
N ASN A 71 6.02 -11.79 -2.28
CA ASN A 71 4.83 -12.53 -1.83
C ASN A 71 3.55 -12.25 -2.63
N VAL A 72 3.53 -11.32 -3.59
CA VAL A 72 2.31 -10.95 -4.33
C VAL A 72 1.58 -12.15 -4.93
N VAL A 73 2.30 -13.11 -5.55
CA VAL A 73 1.67 -14.31 -6.13
C VAL A 73 0.98 -15.16 -5.06
N LYS A 74 1.56 -15.28 -3.87
CA LYS A 74 0.95 -16.02 -2.75
C LYS A 74 -0.26 -15.27 -2.20
N VAL A 75 -0.20 -13.95 -2.13
CA VAL A 75 -1.31 -13.10 -1.64
C VAL A 75 -2.49 -13.19 -2.61
N VAL A 76 -2.27 -12.98 -3.91
CA VAL A 76 -3.31 -13.07 -4.95
C VAL A 76 -3.98 -14.45 -4.93
N ASN A 77 -3.20 -15.54 -4.91
CA ASN A 77 -3.74 -16.89 -4.90
C ASN A 77 -4.50 -17.27 -3.61
N ALA A 78 -4.39 -16.48 -2.55
CA ALA A 78 -5.10 -16.70 -1.28
C ALA A 78 -6.44 -15.94 -1.21
N MET A 79 -6.73 -15.09 -2.19
CA MET A 79 -7.99 -14.35 -2.25
C MET A 79 -9.11 -15.22 -2.80
N ASP A 80 -10.29 -15.17 -2.17
CA ASP A 80 -11.49 -15.87 -2.62
C ASP A 80 -12.29 -15.02 -3.64
N THR A 81 -11.64 -14.65 -4.75
CA THR A 81 -12.21 -13.85 -5.84
C THR A 81 -11.44 -14.10 -7.14
N ASP A 82 -12.14 -13.97 -8.27
CA ASP A 82 -11.53 -14.09 -9.60
C ASP A 82 -10.81 -12.80 -10.05
N GLU A 83 -11.17 -11.65 -9.47
CA GLU A 83 -10.63 -10.34 -9.83
C GLU A 83 -10.14 -9.58 -8.58
N VAL A 84 -8.98 -8.93 -8.72
CA VAL A 84 -8.37 -8.05 -7.72
C VAL A 84 -7.83 -6.80 -8.42
N LEU A 85 -7.82 -5.67 -7.71
CA LEU A 85 -7.19 -4.42 -8.12
C LEU A 85 -5.78 -4.29 -7.54
#